data_AF-A0A653TR78-F1
#
_entry.id   AF-A0A653TR78-F1
#
_cell.length_a   1.000
_cell.length_b   1.000
_cell.length_c   1.000
_cell.angle_alpha   90.00
_cell.angle_beta   90.00
_cell.angle_gamma   90.00
#
_symmetry.space_group_name_H-M   'P 1'
#
loop_
_entity.id
_entity.type
_entity.pdbx_description
1 polymer ?
#
loop_
_entity_poly.entity_id
_entity_poly.type
_entity_poly.pdbx_seq_one_letter_code
_entity_poly.pdbx_strand_id
1 'polypeptide(L)'
;MDRLSRWGCNVLGVTFDLFHKELVLSLKVSELNKVTQHELRFMNVASLYYNGGEGNDRFEELIQEEMNWQIFECGYHPNGIGNFKNVLLEEFDSNANFLFNINGMLLAIES
;
A
#
# COMPACT_ATOMS: atom_id res chain seq x y z
N MET A 1 -3.19 14.97 -22.15
CA MET A 1 -4.01 15.32 -20.96
C MET A 1 -4.98 14.18 -20.75
N ASP A 2 -4.52 13.13 -20.06
CA ASP A 2 -5.28 11.90 -19.92
C ASP A 2 -6.42 12.03 -18.93
N ARG A 3 -7.57 11.51 -19.33
CA ARG A 3 -8.80 11.39 -18.55
C ARG A 3 -8.70 10.21 -17.58
N LEU A 4 -7.70 10.19 -16.71
CA LEU A 4 -7.63 9.20 -15.62
C LEU A 4 -8.37 9.76 -14.40
N SER A 5 -9.56 9.18 -14.19
CA SER A 5 -10.51 9.29 -13.09
C SER A 5 -10.56 10.59 -12.27
N ARG A 6 -11.69 11.31 -12.36
CA ARG A 6 -12.06 12.40 -11.42
C ARG A 6 -12.17 11.95 -9.95
N TRP A 7 -11.95 10.66 -9.67
CA TRP A 7 -12.10 9.98 -8.39
C TRP A 7 -10.89 9.07 -8.19
N GLY A 8 -10.17 9.17 -7.08
CA GLY A 8 -9.02 8.31 -6.84
C GLY A 8 -8.35 8.56 -5.50
N CYS A 9 -7.59 7.58 -5.05
CA CYS A 9 -6.81 7.63 -3.81
C CYS A 9 -5.35 7.32 -4.15
N ASN A 10 -4.46 8.31 -4.04
CA ASN A 10 -3.04 8.14 -4.34
C ASN A 10 -2.23 8.17 -3.06
N VAL A 11 -1.25 7.27 -2.95
CA VAL A 11 -0.23 7.34 -1.91
C VAL A 11 0.72 8.49 -2.23
N LEU A 12 0.85 9.43 -1.30
CA LEU A 12 1.81 10.55 -1.38
C LEU A 12 3.12 10.24 -0.67
N GLY A 13 3.07 9.36 0.33
CA GLY A 13 4.23 9.00 1.13
C GLY A 13 3.94 7.85 2.08
N VAL A 14 4.98 7.09 2.37
CA VAL A 14 5.01 6.01 3.35
C VAL A 14 6.14 6.34 4.31
N THR A 15 5.85 6.44 5.61
CA THR A 15 6.87 6.69 6.64
C THR A 15 6.74 5.65 7.72
N PHE A 16 7.85 4.98 8.03
CA PHE A 16 7.91 3.98 9.08
C PHE A 16 8.90 4.39 10.17
N ASP A 17 8.37 4.59 11.38
CA ASP A 17 9.18 4.77 12.57
C ASP A 17 9.44 3.41 13.23
N LEU A 18 10.66 2.91 13.04
CA LEU A 18 11.13 1.63 13.57
C LEU A 18 11.11 1.57 15.11
N PHE A 19 11.36 2.69 15.79
CA PHE A 19 11.47 2.72 17.24
C PHE A 19 10.09 2.76 17.91
N HIS A 20 9.16 3.49 17.30
CA HIS A 20 7.77 3.58 17.77
C HIS A 20 6.86 2.51 17.17
N LYS A 21 7.36 1.73 16.20
CA LYS A 21 6.57 0.73 15.43
C LYS A 21 5.30 1.36 14.84
N GLU A 22 5.44 2.56 14.29
CA GLU A 22 4.36 3.33 13.68
C GLU A 22 4.58 3.43 12.17
N LEU A 23 3.57 3.06 11.40
CA LEU A 23 3.53 3.30 9.95
C LEU A 23 2.48 4.37 9.66
N VAL A 24 2.86 5.37 8.87
CA VAL A 24 1.97 6.42 8.38
C VAL A 24 1.89 6.36 6.86
N LEU A 25 0.68 6.25 6.33
CA LEU A 25 0.37 6.40 4.91
C LEU A 25 -0.29 7.76 4.67
N SER A 26 0.39 8.64 3.95
CA SER A 26 -0.15 9.91 3.52
C SER A 26 -0.87 9.73 2.19
N LEU A 27 -2.15 10.09 2.11
CA LEU A 27 -3.01 9.82 0.98
C LEU A 27 -3.59 11.11 0.41
N LYS A 28 -3.68 11.20 -0.92
CA LYS A 28 -4.47 12.21 -1.63
C LYS A 28 -5.71 11.56 -2.19
N VAL A 29 -6.86 11.96 -1.65
CA VAL A 29 -8.17 11.55 -2.14
C VAL A 29 -8.71 12.66 -3.03
N SER A 30 -8.89 12.36 -4.31
CA SER A 30 -9.54 13.23 -5.28
C SER A 30 -10.97 12.76 -5.49
N GLU A 31 -11.92 13.68 -5.38
CA GLU A 31 -13.33 13.54 -5.72
C GLU A 31 -13.70 14.61 -6.74
N LEU A 32 -14.92 14.54 -7.31
CA LEU A 32 -15.36 15.33 -8.47
C LEU A 32 -14.92 16.80 -8.49
N ASN A 33 -14.95 17.49 -7.33
CA ASN A 33 -14.55 18.89 -7.16
C ASN A 33 -13.72 19.14 -5.89
N LYS A 34 -13.19 18.08 -5.25
CA LYS A 34 -12.52 18.19 -3.95
C LYS A 34 -11.27 17.33 -3.95
N VAL A 35 -10.21 17.89 -3.41
CA VAL A 35 -8.98 17.15 -3.11
C VAL A 35 -8.75 17.28 -1.61
N THR A 36 -8.62 16.14 -0.93
CA THR A 36 -8.35 16.09 0.51
C THR A 36 -7.10 15.26 0.75
N GLN A 37 -6.30 15.65 1.74
CA GLN A 37 -5.20 14.83 2.24
C GLN A 37 -5.64 14.13 3.52
N HIS A 38 -5.32 12.84 3.61
CA HIS A 38 -5.61 11.99 4.76
C HIS A 38 -4.34 11.29 5.21
N GLU A 39 -4.26 10.99 6.50
CA GLU A 39 -3.24 10.10 7.05
C GLU A 39 -3.92 8.85 7.61
N LEU A 40 -3.42 7.68 7.22
CA LEU A 40 -3.72 6.43 7.92
C LEU A 40 -2.52 6.10 8.80
N ARG A 41 -2.79 5.85 10.08
CA ARG A 41 -1.77 5.54 11.08
C ARG A 41 -1.99 4.13 11.60
N PHE A 42 -0.95 3.32 11.52
CA PHE A 42 -0.92 1.96 12.03
C PHE A 42 0.07 1.92 13.18
N MET A 43 -0.41 1.51 14.35
CA MET A 43 0.38 1.45 15.59
C MET A 43 0.71 0.01 15.92
N ASN A 44 1.83 -0.21 16.63
CA ASN A 44 2.30 -1.53 17.03
C ASN A 44 2.59 -2.47 15.85
N VAL A 45 3.06 -1.93 14.74
CA VAL A 45 3.39 -2.72 13.54
C VAL A 45 4.46 -3.76 13.89
N ALA A 46 4.10 -5.03 13.75
CA ALA A 46 4.98 -6.17 14.02
C ALA A 46 5.86 -6.48 12.81
N SER A 47 5.29 -6.40 11.61
CA SER A 47 5.99 -6.65 10.35
C SER A 47 5.38 -5.83 9.21
N LEU A 48 6.23 -5.50 8.23
CA LEU A 48 5.86 -4.79 7.01
C LEU A 48 6.44 -5.56 5.83
N TYR A 49 5.64 -5.79 4.80
CA TYR A 49 6.07 -6.41 3.57
C TYR A 49 5.65 -5.60 2.36
N TYR A 50 6.56 -5.50 1.41
CA TYR A 50 6.35 -4.82 0.16
C TYR A 50 6.77 -5.73 -0.99
N ASN A 51 5.89 -5.90 -1.97
CA ASN A 51 6.17 -6.58 -3.22
C ASN A 51 5.98 -5.58 -4.37
N GLY A 52 7.07 -5.31 -5.08
CA GLY A 52 7.11 -4.32 -6.17
C GLY A 52 6.44 -4.74 -7.48
N GLY A 53 5.76 -5.89 -7.53
CA GLY A 53 5.02 -6.36 -8.71
C GLY A 53 5.63 -7.61 -9.37
N GLU A 54 5.28 -7.90 -10.61
CA GLU A 54 5.74 -9.09 -11.35
C GLU A 54 6.91 -8.79 -12.29
N GLY A 55 7.79 -9.78 -12.53
CA GLY A 55 8.80 -9.69 -13.60
C GLY A 55 10.00 -8.78 -13.32
N ASN A 56 10.53 -8.18 -14.39
CA ASN A 56 11.75 -7.34 -14.35
C ASN A 56 11.52 -6.01 -13.63
N ASP A 57 10.27 -5.53 -13.56
CA ASP A 57 9.86 -4.27 -12.93
C ASP A 57 10.29 -4.18 -11.45
N ARG A 58 10.49 -5.32 -10.78
CA ARG A 58 11.05 -5.39 -9.41
C ARG A 58 12.49 -4.90 -9.28
N PHE A 59 13.25 -4.97 -10.37
CA PHE A 59 14.69 -4.66 -10.42
C PHE A 59 14.99 -3.40 -11.23
N GLU A 60 13.98 -2.80 -11.84
CA GLU A 60 14.11 -1.55 -12.58
C GLU A 60 14.14 -0.36 -11.61
N GLU A 61 14.85 0.70 -12.01
CA GLU A 61 14.88 1.94 -11.25
C GLU A 61 13.48 2.57 -11.28
N LEU A 62 12.85 2.69 -10.11
CA LEU A 62 11.53 3.29 -9.98
C LEU A 62 11.63 4.81 -10.20
N ILE A 63 11.25 5.28 -11.39
CA ILE A 63 11.07 6.71 -11.66
C ILE A 63 9.73 7.13 -11.02
N GLN A 64 9.80 7.72 -9.83
CA GLN A 64 8.63 7.98 -9.00
C GLN A 64 7.55 8.82 -9.69
N GLU A 65 7.96 9.75 -10.56
CA GLU A 65 7.07 10.65 -11.30
C GLU A 65 6.25 9.95 -12.39
N GLU A 66 6.72 8.79 -12.85
CA GLU A 66 6.07 8.00 -13.90
C GLU A 66 5.17 6.90 -13.33
N MET A 67 5.31 6.63 -12.03
CA MET A 67 4.54 5.60 -11.33
C MET A 67 3.13 6.07 -10.97
N ASN A 68 2.15 5.21 -11.24
CA ASN A 68 0.79 5.39 -10.75
C ASN A 68 0.69 4.90 -9.30
N TRP A 69 0.67 5.83 -8.33
CA TRP A 69 0.57 5.50 -6.90
C TRP A 69 -0.87 5.32 -6.40
N GLN A 70 -1.81 5.04 -7.31
CA GLN A 70 -3.21 4.85 -6.97
C GLN A 70 -3.44 3.52 -6.23
N ILE A 71 -4.16 3.60 -5.11
CA ILE A 71 -4.72 2.43 -4.42
C ILE A 71 -5.93 1.95 -5.23
N PHE A 72 -5.87 0.72 -5.73
CA PHE A 72 -6.98 0.06 -6.43
C PHE A 72 -7.84 -0.78 -5.49
N GLU A 73 -7.21 -1.43 -4.51
CA GLU A 73 -7.89 -2.31 -3.56
C GLU A 73 -7.23 -2.21 -2.19
N CYS A 74 -8.03 -2.33 -1.13
CA CYS A 74 -7.54 -2.52 0.23
C CYS A 74 -8.41 -3.54 0.98
N GLY A 75 -7.78 -4.29 1.88
CA GLY A 75 -8.42 -5.29 2.71
C GLY A 75 -8.00 -5.16 4.17
N TYR A 76 -8.94 -5.42 5.09
CA TYR A 76 -8.68 -5.51 6.52
C TYR A 76 -9.17 -6.85 7.08
N HIS A 77 -8.26 -7.54 7.77
CA HIS A 77 -8.44 -8.84 8.38
C HIS A 77 -8.13 -8.72 9.88
N PRO A 78 -9.14 -8.58 10.75
CA PRO A 78 -8.92 -8.31 12.17
C PRO A 78 -8.16 -9.42 12.90
N ASN A 79 -8.26 -10.66 12.41
CA ASN A 79 -7.52 -11.81 12.96
C ASN A 79 -6.29 -12.19 12.11
N GLY A 80 -5.91 -11.32 11.18
CA GLY A 80 -4.93 -11.59 10.13
C GLY A 80 -5.47 -12.52 9.03
N ILE A 81 -4.70 -12.64 7.95
CA ILE A 81 -5.07 -13.43 6.76
C ILE A 81 -4.95 -14.95 6.98
N GLY A 82 -4.24 -15.40 8.02
CA GLY A 82 -3.94 -16.79 8.29
C GLY A 82 -3.21 -17.45 7.12
N ASN A 83 -3.66 -18.64 6.73
CA ASN A 83 -3.08 -19.40 5.62
C ASN A 83 -3.63 -18.98 4.24
N PHE A 84 -4.13 -17.74 4.11
CA PHE A 84 -4.66 -17.28 2.83
C PHE A 84 -3.54 -17.28 1.79
N LYS A 85 -3.64 -18.18 0.80
CA LYS A 85 -2.65 -18.32 -0.26
C LYS A 85 -2.79 -17.16 -1.26
N ASN A 86 -2.06 -16.08 -1.01
CA ASN A 86 -1.81 -15.07 -2.03
C ASN A 86 -0.41 -15.34 -2.61
N VAL A 87 -0.31 -15.52 -3.93
CA VAL A 87 0.97 -15.78 -4.63
C VAL A 87 2.01 -14.68 -4.33
N LEU A 88 1.55 -13.44 -4.13
CA LEU A 88 2.41 -12.30 -3.81
C LEU A 88 2.92 -12.30 -2.35
N LEU A 89 2.40 -13.19 -1.50
CA LEU A 89 2.79 -13.37 -0.10
C LEU A 89 3.44 -14.74 0.17
N GLU A 90 3.65 -15.59 -0.85
CA GLU A 90 4.16 -16.96 -0.65
C GLU A 90 5.55 -17.01 0.01
N GLU A 91 6.35 -15.96 -0.17
CA GLU A 91 7.68 -15.84 0.43
C GLU A 91 7.67 -15.14 1.81
N PHE A 92 6.51 -14.66 2.27
CA PHE A 92 6.36 -13.90 3.50
C PHE A 92 5.43 -14.64 4.48
N ASP A 93 6.04 -15.35 5.43
CA ASP A 93 5.32 -16.00 6.53
C ASP A 93 4.82 -14.93 7.52
N SER A 94 3.66 -14.35 7.22
CA SER A 94 3.03 -13.29 7.99
C SER A 94 1.53 -13.45 8.06
N ASN A 95 0.98 -13.07 9.21
CA ASN A 95 -0.46 -13.00 9.44
C ASN A 95 -0.98 -11.56 9.24
N ALA A 96 -0.60 -10.92 8.14
CA ALA A 96 -0.92 -9.51 7.86
C ALA A 96 -2.40 -9.18 8.09
N ASN A 97 -2.67 -8.02 8.68
CA ASN A 97 -4.01 -7.53 8.99
C ASN A 97 -4.50 -6.57 7.92
N PHE A 98 -3.61 -5.81 7.28
CA PHE A 98 -3.97 -4.84 6.25
C PHE A 98 -3.21 -5.15 4.97
N LEU A 99 -3.93 -5.11 3.85
CA LEU A 99 -3.39 -5.30 2.51
C LEU A 99 -3.79 -4.11 1.63
N PHE A 100 -2.83 -3.57 0.89
CA PHE A 100 -3.06 -2.52 -0.10
C PHE A 100 -2.49 -2.94 -1.45
N ASN A 101 -3.33 -2.89 -2.49
CA ASN A 101 -2.90 -2.98 -3.87
C ASN A 101 -2.71 -1.56 -4.43
N ILE A 102 -1.46 -1.19 -4.66
CA ILE A 102 -1.05 0.10 -5.20
C ILE A 102 -0.55 -0.16 -6.62
N ASN A 103 -1.44 0.00 -7.61
CA ASN A 103 -1.16 -0.25 -9.02
C ASN A 103 -0.40 -1.57 -9.30
N GLY A 104 -0.85 -2.67 -8.72
CA GLY A 104 -0.22 -4.00 -8.88
C GLY A 104 0.92 -4.28 -7.89
N MET A 105 1.38 -3.28 -7.13
CA MET A 105 2.31 -3.46 -6.01
C MET A 105 1.52 -3.80 -4.75
N LEU A 106 2.06 -4.68 -3.91
CA LEU A 106 1.44 -5.07 -2.64
C LEU A 106 2.18 -4.42 -1.47
N LEU A 107 1.43 -3.76 -0.59
CA LEU A 107 1.88 -3.39 0.75
C LEU A 107 1.04 -4.16 1.78
N ALA A 108 1.70 -4.96 2.61
CA ALA A 108 1.08 -5.76 3.67
C ALA A 108 1.60 -5.34 5.05
N ILE A 109 0.69 -5.15 6.01
CA ILE A 109 0.99 -4.66 7.36
C ILE A 109 0.42 -5.65 8.37
N GLU A 110 1.25 -6.13 9.28
CA GLU A 110 0.88 -6.95 10.44
C GLU A 110 0.94 -6.09 11.71
N SER A 111 -0.11 -6.10 12.53
CA SER A 111 -0.26 -5.26 13.73
C SER A 111 -1.09 -5.95 14.81
#